data_AF-A0A9N9FWI0-F1
#
_entry.id   AF-A0A9N9FWI0-F1
#
_cell.length_a   1.000
_cell.length_b   1.000
_cell.length_c   1.000
_cell.angle_alpha   90.00
_cell.angle_beta   90.00
_cell.angle_gamma   90.00
#
_symmetry.space_group_name_H-M   'P 1'
#
loop_
_entity.id
_entity.type
_entity.pdbx_description
1 polymer ?
#
loop_
_entity_poly.entity_id
_entity_poly.type
_entity_poly.pdbx_seq_one_letter_code
_entity_poly.pdbx_strand_id
1 'polypeptide(L)'
;MSSVKTKSDTESVSDSDNKKPKHRHNPSPAEIQRKQLERLLQRGDKPIVIPEIQDKPKLKAPKDIVRNVQGSSAGAGSGEFHVYRAHRRREYTRLKIMEEDSKKEDERRGFETRMLELKKLEEEKTAKKRAKRQKRKQKKHDREKKQKTESDADASDKDEHDTS
;
A
#
# COMPACT_ATOMS: atom_id res chain seq x y z
N MET A 1 51.09 51.16 -30.34
CA MET A 1 51.33 52.10 -29.22
C MET A 1 49.99 52.38 -28.55
N SER A 2 50.01 52.27 -27.23
CA SER A 2 48.96 52.47 -26.23
C SER A 2 48.21 53.80 -26.30
N SER A 3 46.90 53.79 -26.02
CA SER A 3 46.34 54.52 -24.86
C SER A 3 44.82 54.27 -24.72
N VAL A 4 44.43 53.55 -23.68
CA VAL A 4 43.08 53.62 -23.11
C VAL A 4 43.24 54.26 -21.73
N LYS A 5 42.50 55.33 -21.47
CA LYS A 5 42.41 55.90 -20.13
C LYS A 5 41.05 56.56 -19.97
N THR A 6 40.26 56.08 -19.01
CA THR A 6 39.60 56.89 -17.99
C THR A 6 39.01 55.99 -16.90
N LYS A 7 39.36 56.31 -15.65
CA LYS A 7 38.78 55.80 -14.41
C LYS A 7 37.44 56.50 -14.14
N SER A 8 36.55 55.84 -13.41
CA SER A 8 35.70 56.54 -12.43
C SER A 8 35.15 55.53 -11.42
N ASP A 9 35.66 55.64 -10.19
CA ASP A 9 35.10 55.05 -8.98
C ASP A 9 33.79 55.77 -8.60
N THR A 10 32.77 55.02 -8.19
CA THR A 10 31.69 55.50 -7.30
C THR A 10 31.22 54.34 -6.43
N GLU A 11 31.54 54.45 -5.14
CA GLU A 11 30.99 53.65 -4.04
C GLU A 11 29.55 54.09 -3.71
N SER A 12 28.65 53.16 -3.36
CA SER A 12 27.67 53.33 -2.26
C SER A 12 26.80 52.07 -2.04
N VAL A 13 27.15 51.32 -0.98
CA VAL A 13 26.32 50.82 0.14
C VAL A 13 24.82 50.50 -0.09
N SER A 14 24.46 49.23 0.16
CA SER A 14 23.26 48.79 0.94
C SER A 14 23.41 47.30 1.25
N ASP A 15 24.00 46.93 2.39
CA ASP A 15 23.36 46.64 3.68
C ASP A 15 22.62 45.28 3.76
N SER A 16 23.06 44.48 4.72
CA SER A 16 22.43 43.33 5.35
C SER A 16 22.02 42.12 4.50
N ASP A 17 22.82 41.05 4.58
CA ASP A 17 22.25 39.72 4.85
C ASP A 17 23.33 38.75 5.37
N ASN A 18 23.98 39.13 6.47
CA ASN A 18 24.66 38.16 7.33
C ASN A 18 23.60 37.33 8.08
N LYS A 19 22.89 36.46 7.35
CA LYS A 19 21.97 35.49 7.95
C LYS A 19 22.82 34.41 8.59
N LYS A 20 23.05 34.55 9.90
CA LYS A 20 23.52 33.46 10.78
C LYS A 20 22.86 32.15 10.34
N PRO A 21 23.59 31.01 10.28
CA PRO A 21 23.02 29.76 9.80
C PRO A 21 21.74 29.49 10.57
N LYS A 22 20.58 29.54 9.89
CA LYS A 22 19.29 29.29 10.50
C LYS A 22 19.39 27.92 11.17
N HIS A 23 19.17 27.88 12.48
CA HIS A 23 19.10 26.64 13.24
C HIS A 23 18.17 25.70 12.46
N ARG A 24 18.71 24.63 11.89
CA ARG A 24 17.95 23.71 11.04
C ARG A 24 17.02 22.93 11.96
N HIS A 25 15.83 23.46 12.21
CA HIS A 25 14.78 22.70 12.87
C HIS A 25 14.42 21.54 11.92
N ASN A 26 14.44 20.31 12.42
CA ASN A 26 13.88 19.18 11.69
C ASN A 26 12.37 19.40 11.56
N PRO A 27 11.83 19.67 10.36
CA PRO A 27 10.45 20.09 10.24
C PRO A 27 9.52 19.01 10.78
N SER A 28 8.47 19.44 11.47
CA SER A 28 7.41 18.55 11.93
C SER A 28 6.77 17.82 10.72
N PRO A 29 6.23 16.59 10.88
CA PRO A 29 5.52 15.91 9.79
C PRO A 29 4.45 16.79 9.11
N ALA A 30 3.76 17.62 9.90
CA ALA A 30 2.77 18.58 9.40
C ALA A 30 3.42 19.69 8.55
N GLU A 31 4.62 20.15 8.90
CA GLU A 31 5.35 21.17 8.14
C GLU A 31 5.89 20.62 6.82
N ILE A 32 6.33 19.35 6.79
CA ILE A 32 6.74 18.66 5.56
C ILE A 32 5.56 18.56 4.60
N GLN A 33 4.39 18.13 5.10
CA GLN A 33 3.16 18.05 4.31
C GLN A 33 2.74 19.43 3.81
N ARG A 34 2.74 20.45 4.68
CA ARG A 34 2.41 21.84 4.30
C ARG A 34 3.30 22.33 3.16
N LYS A 35 4.61 22.10 3.23
CA LYS A 35 5.57 22.48 2.17
C LYS A 35 5.33 21.72 0.85
N GLN A 36 4.97 20.43 0.94
CA GLN A 36 4.59 19.64 -0.24
C GLN A 36 3.30 20.17 -0.88
N LEU A 37 2.28 20.49 -0.07
CA LEU A 37 1.03 21.08 -0.54
C LEU A 37 1.26 22.45 -1.17
N GLU A 38 2.04 23.32 -0.55
CA GLU A 38 2.38 24.64 -1.10
C GLU A 38 3.03 24.52 -2.48
N ARG A 39 3.95 23.56 -2.65
CA ARG A 39 4.60 23.27 -3.94
C ARG A 39 3.63 22.74 -5.00
N LEU A 40 2.64 21.94 -4.60
CA LEU A 40 1.61 21.41 -5.51
C LEU A 40 0.62 22.51 -5.92
N LEU A 41 0.18 23.34 -4.97
CA LEU A 41 -0.76 24.43 -5.18
C LEU A 41 -0.19 25.57 -6.04
N GLN A 42 1.13 25.81 -5.98
CA GLN A 42 1.82 26.75 -6.89
C GLN A 42 1.67 26.38 -8.37
N ARG A 43 1.36 25.12 -8.69
CA ARG A 43 1.19 24.61 -10.07
C ARG A 43 -0.10 23.79 -10.19
N GLY A 44 -1.22 24.38 -9.77
CA GLY A 44 -2.53 23.72 -9.75
C GLY A 44 -3.04 23.25 -11.12
N ASP A 45 -2.63 23.91 -12.22
CA ASP A 45 -3.06 23.55 -13.57
C ASP A 45 -2.38 22.29 -14.13
N LYS A 46 -1.29 21.83 -13.50
CA LYS A 46 -0.55 20.66 -13.98
C LYS A 46 -1.14 19.38 -13.38
N PRO A 47 -1.54 18.40 -14.20
CA PRO A 47 -2.04 17.12 -13.68
C PRO A 47 -0.95 16.41 -12.87
N ILE A 48 -1.34 15.91 -11.70
CA ILE A 48 -0.46 15.13 -10.81
C ILE A 48 -0.46 13.68 -11.29
N VAL A 49 0.72 13.17 -11.67
CA VAL A 49 0.89 11.76 -12.03
C VAL A 49 1.18 10.96 -10.76
N ILE A 50 0.21 10.17 -10.31
CA ILE A 50 0.42 9.18 -9.25
C ILE A 50 1.21 8.03 -9.89
N PRO A 51 2.36 7.63 -9.32
CA PRO A 51 3.13 6.53 -9.88
C PRO A 51 2.30 5.24 -9.81
N GLU A 52 2.20 4.56 -10.95
CA GLU A 52 1.65 3.20 -10.98
C GLU A 52 2.59 2.23 -10.26
N ILE A 53 2.00 1.18 -9.67
CA ILE A 53 2.76 0.13 -9.01
C ILE A 53 3.68 -0.51 -10.04
N GLN A 54 4.99 -0.45 -9.79
CA GLN A 54 5.96 -1.03 -10.71
C GLN A 54 5.85 -2.55 -10.70
N ASP A 55 5.78 -3.13 -11.89
CA ASP A 55 5.91 -4.56 -12.10
C ASP A 55 7.23 -5.08 -11.52
N LYS A 56 7.19 -6.30 -10.96
CA LYS A 56 8.41 -7.01 -10.56
C LYS A 56 9.38 -7.09 -11.76
N PRO A 57 10.71 -6.98 -11.54
CA PRO A 57 11.68 -7.03 -12.63
C PRO A 57 11.61 -8.40 -13.33
N LYS A 58 11.05 -8.41 -14.54
CA LYS A 58 10.97 -9.60 -15.40
C LYS A 58 12.26 -9.73 -16.22
N LEU A 59 12.77 -10.94 -16.33
CA LEU A 59 13.86 -11.21 -17.26
C LEU A 59 13.37 -11.14 -18.69
N LYS A 60 14.23 -10.61 -19.56
CA LYS A 60 13.98 -10.64 -21.01
C LYS A 60 13.93 -12.11 -21.46
N ALA A 61 12.93 -12.43 -22.27
CA ALA A 61 12.82 -13.74 -22.90
C ALA A 61 14.12 -14.08 -23.66
N PRO A 62 14.52 -15.38 -23.70
CA PRO A 62 15.60 -15.81 -24.57
C PRO A 62 15.25 -15.47 -26.03
N LYS A 63 16.28 -15.24 -26.85
CA LYS A 63 16.07 -14.99 -28.29
C LYS A 63 15.83 -16.33 -28.98
N ASP A 64 14.84 -16.38 -29.87
CA ASP A 64 14.50 -17.61 -30.60
C ASP A 64 15.61 -18.07 -31.55
N ILE A 65 16.24 -17.10 -32.25
CA ILE A 65 17.32 -17.40 -33.21
C ILE A 65 18.57 -16.62 -32.83
N VAL A 66 19.66 -17.37 -32.62
CA VAL A 66 21.00 -16.81 -32.48
C VAL A 66 21.69 -16.87 -33.84
N ARG A 67 21.99 -15.71 -34.41
CA ARG A 67 22.56 -15.59 -35.77
C ARG A 67 24.08 -15.83 -35.82
N ASN A 68 24.75 -15.84 -34.67
CA ASN A 68 26.22 -15.79 -34.57
C ASN A 68 26.77 -17.09 -33.99
N VAL A 69 26.18 -18.24 -34.34
CA VAL A 69 26.62 -19.54 -33.85
C VAL A 69 27.79 -20.04 -34.70
N GLN A 70 28.97 -20.14 -34.08
CA GLN A 70 30.15 -20.73 -34.71
C GLN A 70 29.98 -22.27 -34.78
N GLY A 71 30.57 -22.92 -35.79
CA GLY A 71 30.45 -24.37 -35.99
C GLY A 71 30.89 -25.19 -34.77
N SER A 72 30.29 -26.36 -34.57
CA SER A 72 30.47 -27.18 -33.36
C SER A 72 31.89 -27.69 -33.12
N SER A 73 32.71 -27.79 -34.17
CA SER A 73 34.12 -28.19 -34.10
C SER A 73 35.10 -27.01 -34.06
N ALA A 74 34.61 -25.78 -34.16
CA ALA A 74 35.45 -24.61 -34.20
C ALA A 74 35.95 -24.25 -32.79
N GLY A 75 37.22 -23.86 -32.66
CA GLY A 75 37.85 -23.59 -31.37
C GLY A 75 37.27 -22.39 -30.60
N ALA A 76 37.64 -22.25 -29.33
CA ALA A 76 37.18 -21.16 -28.48
C ALA A 76 37.68 -19.80 -29.00
N GLY A 77 36.76 -18.93 -29.42
CA GLY A 77 37.07 -17.56 -29.81
C GLY A 77 37.30 -16.64 -28.60
N SER A 78 37.95 -15.49 -28.82
CA SER A 78 38.26 -14.51 -27.76
C SER A 78 37.02 -13.91 -27.09
N GLY A 79 35.87 -13.91 -27.77
CA GLY A 79 34.59 -13.41 -27.24
C GLY A 79 33.78 -14.44 -26.46
N GLU A 80 34.12 -15.73 -26.53
CA GLU A 80 33.29 -16.82 -25.98
C GLU A 80 33.18 -16.73 -24.45
N PHE A 81 34.26 -16.31 -23.79
CA PHE A 81 34.24 -16.08 -22.33
C PHE A 81 33.18 -15.05 -21.91
N HIS A 82 33.01 -13.97 -22.67
CA HIS A 82 32.03 -12.94 -22.36
C HIS A 82 30.60 -13.38 -22.67
N VAL A 83 30.42 -14.18 -23.73
CA VAL A 83 29.13 -14.82 -24.03
C VAL A 83 28.72 -15.73 -22.87
N TYR A 84 29.61 -16.60 -22.42
CA TYR A 84 29.37 -17.47 -21.27
C TYR A 84 29.06 -16.69 -19.99
N ARG A 85 29.85 -15.66 -19.67
CA ARG A 85 29.62 -14.80 -18.49
C ARG A 85 28.23 -14.15 -18.52
N ALA A 86 27.81 -13.64 -19.67
CA ALA A 86 26.50 -13.04 -19.83
C ALA A 86 25.37 -14.07 -19.72
N HIS A 87 25.54 -15.25 -20.32
CA HIS A 87 24.58 -16.34 -20.24
C HIS A 87 24.42 -16.87 -18.81
N ARG A 88 25.54 -17.16 -18.11
CA ARG A 88 25.55 -17.60 -16.72
C ARG A 88 24.87 -16.58 -15.80
N ARG A 89 25.16 -15.29 -15.97
CA ARG A 89 24.51 -14.23 -15.19
C ARG A 89 23.00 -14.19 -15.43
N ARG A 90 22.55 -14.30 -16.68
CA ARG A 90 21.13 -14.35 -17.03
C ARG A 90 20.45 -15.55 -16.37
N GLU A 91 21.08 -16.71 -16.45
CA GLU A 91 20.54 -17.96 -15.92
C GLU A 91 20.45 -17.96 -14.39
N TYR A 92 21.49 -17.49 -13.69
CA TYR A 92 21.44 -17.37 -12.23
C TYR A 92 20.37 -16.37 -11.77
N THR A 93 20.21 -15.27 -12.50
CA THR A 93 19.14 -14.32 -12.21
C THR A 93 17.77 -14.97 -12.43
N ARG A 94 17.64 -15.83 -13.45
CA ARG A 94 16.40 -16.56 -13.77
C ARG A 94 16.03 -17.54 -12.69
N LEU A 95 16.98 -18.39 -12.28
CA LEU A 95 16.80 -19.34 -11.19
C LEU A 95 16.46 -18.63 -9.89
N LYS A 96 17.18 -17.54 -9.57
CA LYS A 96 16.91 -16.75 -8.37
C LYS A 96 15.49 -16.16 -8.34
N ILE A 97 15.02 -15.56 -9.43
CA ILE A 97 13.65 -15.01 -9.50
C ILE A 97 12.62 -16.13 -9.35
N MET A 98 12.83 -17.26 -10.02
CA MET A 98 11.92 -18.41 -9.94
C MET A 98 11.84 -18.98 -8.51
N GLU A 99 12.98 -19.12 -7.83
CA GLU A 99 13.03 -19.56 -6.43
C GLU A 99 12.37 -18.56 -5.48
N GLU A 100 12.62 -17.27 -5.66
CA GLU A 100 12.01 -16.22 -4.85
C GLU A 100 10.50 -16.15 -5.02
N ASP A 101 10.00 -16.27 -6.25
CA ASP A 101 8.57 -16.29 -6.52
C ASP A 101 7.91 -17.55 -5.96
N SER A 102 8.53 -18.74 -6.10
CA SER A 102 8.02 -19.98 -5.48
C SER A 102 7.91 -19.84 -3.96
N LYS A 103 8.95 -19.33 -3.29
CA LYS A 103 8.94 -19.11 -1.83
C LYS A 103 7.85 -18.14 -1.42
N LYS A 104 7.69 -17.02 -2.14
CA LYS A 104 6.64 -16.03 -1.86
C LYS A 104 5.24 -16.62 -2.03
N GLU A 105 5.01 -17.43 -3.05
CA GLU A 105 3.71 -18.09 -3.25
C GLU A 105 3.40 -19.11 -2.17
N ASP A 106 4.40 -19.88 -1.71
CA ASP A 106 4.24 -20.82 -0.61
C ASP A 106 3.95 -20.10 0.72
N GLU A 107 4.70 -19.04 1.03
CA GLU A 107 4.47 -18.18 2.21
C GLU A 107 3.09 -17.53 2.17
N ARG A 108 2.70 -16.98 1.01
CA ARG A 108 1.40 -16.35 0.81
C ARG A 108 0.27 -17.37 0.98
N ARG A 109 0.38 -18.55 0.38
CA ARG A 109 -0.60 -19.63 0.53
C ARG A 109 -0.73 -20.04 1.99
N GLY A 110 0.40 -20.24 2.68
CA GLY A 110 0.41 -20.57 4.10
C GLY A 110 -0.17 -19.47 4.99
N PHE A 111 0.00 -18.21 4.63
CA PHE A 111 -0.61 -17.09 5.33
C PHE A 111 -2.13 -17.04 5.08
N GLU A 112 -2.57 -17.19 3.84
CA GLU A 112 -3.98 -17.16 3.47
C GLU A 112 -4.76 -18.29 4.13
N THR A 113 -4.23 -19.51 4.18
CA THR A 113 -4.86 -20.63 4.89
C THR A 113 -5.02 -20.35 6.37
N ARG A 114 -3.96 -19.90 7.05
CA ARG A 114 -4.01 -19.52 8.48
C ARG A 114 -5.03 -18.42 8.75
N MET A 115 -5.07 -17.39 7.90
CA MET A 115 -6.04 -16.30 8.05
C MET A 115 -7.48 -16.77 7.86
N LEU A 116 -7.73 -17.68 6.91
CA LEU A 116 -9.06 -18.26 6.70
C LEU A 116 -9.49 -19.13 7.89
N GLU A 117 -8.58 -19.93 8.46
CA GLU A 117 -8.85 -20.74 9.65
C GLU A 117 -9.18 -19.85 10.85
N LEU A 118 -8.38 -18.81 11.10
CA LEU A 118 -8.64 -17.86 12.19
C LEU A 118 -10.00 -17.17 12.02
N LYS A 119 -10.32 -16.68 10.81
CA LYS A 119 -11.62 -16.08 10.50
C LYS A 119 -12.77 -17.04 10.76
N LYS A 120 -12.67 -18.30 10.32
CA LYS A 120 -13.70 -19.33 10.58
C LYS A 120 -13.89 -19.56 12.08
N LEU A 121 -12.81 -19.69 12.85
CA LEU A 121 -12.90 -19.88 14.30
C LEU A 121 -13.53 -18.68 15.01
N GLU A 122 -13.21 -17.46 14.58
CA GLU A 122 -13.83 -16.23 15.10
C GLU A 122 -15.31 -16.14 14.73
N GLU A 123 -15.67 -16.46 13.49
CA GLU A 123 -17.05 -16.52 13.01
C GLU A 123 -17.86 -17.55 13.78
N GLU A 124 -17.34 -18.74 14.04
CA GLU A 124 -18.01 -19.75 14.85
C GLU A 124 -18.23 -19.28 16.29
N LYS A 125 -17.21 -18.71 16.92
CA LYS A 125 -17.31 -18.17 18.29
C LYS A 125 -18.34 -17.04 18.35
N THR A 126 -18.32 -16.13 17.38
CA THR A 126 -19.26 -15.00 17.33
C THR A 126 -20.68 -15.47 16.97
N ALA A 127 -20.86 -16.44 16.07
CA ALA A 127 -22.14 -17.04 15.72
C ALA A 127 -22.77 -17.77 16.91
N LYS A 128 -22.00 -18.59 17.65
CA LYS A 128 -22.45 -19.24 18.89
C LYS A 128 -22.93 -18.21 19.92
N LYS A 129 -22.18 -17.13 20.14
CA LYS A 129 -22.58 -16.04 21.06
C LYS A 129 -23.79 -15.26 20.55
N ARG A 130 -23.87 -14.97 19.25
CA ARG A 130 -25.00 -14.29 18.59
C ARG A 130 -26.27 -15.12 18.71
N ALA A 131 -26.23 -16.42 18.45
CA ALA A 131 -27.36 -17.34 18.61
C ALA A 131 -27.87 -17.38 20.06
N LYS A 132 -26.98 -17.42 21.06
CA LYS A 132 -27.36 -17.33 22.48
C LYS A 132 -28.08 -16.02 22.80
N ARG A 133 -27.60 -14.88 22.28
CA ARG A 133 -28.27 -13.57 22.47
C ARG A 133 -29.62 -13.50 21.77
N GLN A 134 -29.74 -14.01 20.54
CA GLN A 134 -31.01 -14.03 19.82
C GLN A 134 -32.05 -14.89 20.53
N LYS A 135 -31.68 -16.09 21.03
CA LYS A 135 -32.57 -16.91 21.86
C LYS A 135 -33.02 -16.20 23.13
N ARG A 136 -32.14 -15.46 23.82
CA ARG A 136 -32.50 -14.65 25.00
C ARG A 136 -33.44 -13.49 24.63
N LYS A 137 -33.20 -12.82 23.50
CA LYS A 137 -34.05 -11.73 23.00
C LYS A 137 -35.45 -12.23 22.64
N GLN A 138 -35.54 -13.37 21.94
CA GLN A 138 -36.82 -14.03 21.63
C GLN A 138 -37.57 -14.38 22.91
N LYS A 139 -36.93 -15.08 23.86
CA LYS A 139 -37.56 -15.40 25.16
C LYS A 139 -38.04 -14.16 25.94
N LYS A 140 -37.30 -13.05 25.89
CA LYS A 140 -37.72 -11.79 26.55
C LYS A 140 -38.95 -11.19 25.85
N HIS A 141 -38.92 -11.13 24.53
CA HIS A 141 -40.04 -10.64 23.72
C HIS A 141 -41.29 -11.53 23.87
N ASP A 142 -41.14 -12.84 23.95
CA ASP A 142 -42.27 -13.77 24.18
C ASP A 142 -42.87 -13.58 25.58
N ARG A 143 -42.04 -13.33 26.60
CA ARG A 143 -42.52 -12.98 27.95
C ARG A 143 -43.22 -11.63 27.98
N GLU A 144 -42.67 -10.60 27.34
CA GLU A 144 -43.29 -9.28 27.24
C GLU A 144 -44.63 -9.35 26.51
N LYS A 145 -44.74 -10.16 25.44
CA LYS A 145 -46.00 -10.42 24.75
C LYS A 145 -47.02 -11.11 25.66
N LYS A 146 -46.61 -12.16 26.39
CA LYS A 146 -47.50 -12.87 27.32
C LYS A 146 -48.02 -11.96 28.44
N GLN A 147 -47.15 -11.11 28.98
CA GLN A 147 -47.55 -10.13 30.00
C GLN A 147 -48.51 -9.07 29.44
N LYS A 148 -48.31 -8.60 28.21
CA LYS A 148 -49.25 -7.68 27.56
C LYS A 148 -50.62 -8.33 27.29
N THR A 149 -50.65 -9.57 26.83
CA THR A 149 -51.92 -10.28 26.61
C THR A 149 -52.65 -10.57 27.91
N GLU A 150 -51.93 -10.86 29.00
CA GLU A 150 -52.53 -11.05 30.33
C GLU A 150 -53.05 -9.72 30.91
N SER A 151 -52.35 -8.59 30.69
CA SER A 151 -52.83 -7.27 31.12
C SER A 151 -54.01 -6.74 30.30
N ASP A 152 -54.06 -7.03 28.99
CA ASP A 152 -55.23 -6.68 28.16
C ASP A 152 -56.46 -7.56 28.51
N ALA A 153 -56.26 -8.84 28.87
CA ALA A 153 -57.34 -9.72 29.30
C ALA A 153 -57.91 -9.34 30.68
N ASP A 154 -57.05 -8.94 31.64
CA ASP A 154 -57.49 -8.42 32.95
C ASP A 154 -58.17 -7.04 32.87
N ALA A 155 -57.87 -6.25 31.83
CA ALA A 155 -58.56 -5.01 31.55
C ALA A 155 -59.95 -5.24 30.92
N SER A 156 -60.10 -6.21 30.01
CA SER A 156 -61.40 -6.54 29.39
C SER A 156 -62.38 -7.24 30.33
N ASP A 157 -61.90 -7.99 31.33
CA ASP A 157 -62.77 -8.68 32.31
C ASP A 157 -63.35 -7.71 33.36
N LYS A 158 -62.75 -6.53 33.53
CA LYS A 158 -63.23 -5.49 34.46
C LYS A 158 -64.32 -4.58 33.86
N ASP A 159 -64.40 -4.45 32.55
CA ASP A 159 -65.44 -3.65 31.89
C ASP A 159 -66.77 -4.39 31.69
N GLU A 160 -66.79 -5.74 31.70
CA GLU A 160 -68.02 -6.55 31.55
C GLU A 160 -68.80 -6.76 32.87
N HIS A 161 -68.20 -6.52 34.03
CA HIS A 161 -68.90 -6.68 35.33
C HIS A 161 -69.63 -5.40 35.80
N ASP A 162 -69.49 -4.25 35.12
CA ASP A 162 -70.11 -2.97 35.53
C ASP A 162 -71.29 -2.52 34.64
N THR A 163 -71.75 -3.37 33.71
CA THR A 163 -72.93 -3.10 32.85
C THR A 163 -74.01 -4.16 33.06
N SER A 164 -74.65 -4.12 34.24
CA SER A 164 -75.96 -4.73 34.48
C SER A 164 -77.10 -3.84 34.03
#